data_AF-A0A199W5D7-F1
#
_entry.id   AF-A0A199W5D7-F1
#
_cell.length_a   1.000
_cell.length_b   1.000
_cell.length_c   1.000
_cell.angle_alpha   90.00
_cell.angle_beta   90.00
_cell.angle_gamma   90.00
#
_symmetry.space_group_name_H-M   'P 1'
#
loop_
_entity.id
_entity.type
_entity.pdbx_description
1 polymer ?
#
loop_
_entity_poly.entity_id
_entity_poly.type
_entity_poly.pdbx_seq_one_letter_code
_entity_poly.pdbx_strand_id
1 'polypeptide(L)'
;MSSKERPTLGGARIKTRKRNIAAPLDPAAFADAVVQIYLDNAGDLELVAKSIESSDLNFSRYGDTFFEVVFTGGRTQTGTIKPEEGERHPYSVLDCEAKRETILPSVLYIQKILRRRPFLIKNLENVMRRFLQSLELFEENERKKLSIFTALTFSQKLSGLPPETVFQPLLKDSLVAKGLVLSFVTYFFKEYLKDNTFDDLISLLKRGKMEDNLLEFFPAVKRSSETFSEHFSKEGLTALVEYNDKKMFEVKLKEVKSALTTEIVEETDVSEVIEAVKQQVKDAKFPDVDVVRMLWDVLMDAVQWSGKNQQQNANAVVRQVKTWAKLLNAFCTNGKLELELIYKIQIQCYEDAKLMKLFPEIVRTLYDQDVLAEDTILLWFRKGTNPKGRQTFVKALEPFVNWLEEAEEEE
;
A
#
# COMPACT_ATOMS: atom_id res chain seq x y z
N MET A 1 -17.02 3.56 90.18
CA MET A 1 -16.13 3.88 89.04
C MET A 1 -16.40 2.85 87.95
N SER A 2 -16.96 3.30 86.82
CA SER A 2 -17.43 2.42 85.72
C SER A 2 -16.26 1.91 84.89
N SER A 3 -16.05 0.60 84.87
CA SER A 3 -15.10 -0.10 84.00
C SER A 3 -15.72 -0.24 82.61
N LYS A 4 -15.16 0.48 81.62
CA LYS A 4 -15.47 0.28 80.20
C LYS A 4 -15.04 -1.13 79.77
N GLU A 5 -16.01 -1.99 79.46
CA GLU A 5 -15.78 -3.19 78.66
C GLU A 5 -15.37 -2.80 77.22
N ARG A 6 -14.37 -3.47 76.68
CA ARG A 6 -13.96 -3.34 75.28
C ARG A 6 -14.98 -4.08 74.40
N PRO A 7 -15.38 -3.53 73.23
CA PRO A 7 -16.30 -4.22 72.36
C PRO A 7 -15.64 -5.48 71.78
N THR A 8 -16.29 -6.63 71.98
CA THR A 8 -15.98 -7.89 71.33
C THR A 8 -16.44 -7.85 69.87
N LEU A 9 -15.57 -8.24 68.94
CA LEU A 9 -15.89 -8.40 67.51
C LEU A 9 -16.79 -9.63 67.32
N GLY A 10 -18.06 -9.52 67.72
CA GLY A 10 -19.10 -10.47 67.33
C GLY A 10 -19.50 -10.23 65.88
N GLY A 11 -19.24 -11.21 65.00
CA GLY A 11 -19.93 -11.31 63.71
C GLY A 11 -19.11 -11.13 62.45
N ALA A 12 -17.84 -11.52 62.39
CA ALA A 12 -17.20 -11.75 61.10
C ALA A 12 -17.61 -13.13 60.55
N ARG A 13 -18.72 -13.20 59.79
CA ARG A 13 -18.94 -14.32 58.86
C ARG A 13 -17.81 -14.28 57.84
N ILE A 14 -16.77 -15.08 58.05
CA ILE A 14 -15.75 -15.34 57.04
C ILE A 14 -16.46 -16.06 55.89
N LYS A 15 -16.92 -15.30 54.89
CA LYS A 15 -17.34 -15.87 53.60
C LYS A 15 -16.10 -16.44 52.95
N THR A 16 -15.93 -17.75 53.02
CA THR A 16 -15.03 -18.50 52.16
C THR A 16 -15.37 -18.11 50.72
N ARG A 17 -14.45 -17.45 50.01
CA ARG A 17 -14.63 -17.18 48.57
C ARG A 17 -14.88 -18.53 47.90
N LYS A 18 -16.00 -18.68 47.19
CA LYS A 18 -16.18 -19.77 46.22
C LYS A 18 -14.95 -19.72 45.32
N ARG A 19 -14.11 -20.76 45.35
CA ARG A 19 -13.09 -20.96 44.32
C ARG A 19 -13.86 -20.93 43.00
N ASN A 20 -13.55 -19.98 42.12
CA ASN A 20 -13.97 -20.04 40.73
C ASN A 20 -13.27 -21.26 40.13
N ILE A 21 -13.91 -22.42 40.25
CA ILE A 21 -13.54 -23.59 39.48
C ILE A 21 -13.99 -23.24 38.07
N ALA A 22 -13.06 -22.78 37.23
CA ALA A 22 -13.34 -22.68 35.81
C ALA A 22 -13.76 -24.09 35.35
N ALA A 23 -14.97 -24.22 34.83
CA ALA A 23 -15.42 -25.49 34.24
C ALA A 23 -14.34 -25.95 33.25
N PRO A 24 -13.99 -27.25 33.19
CA PRO A 24 -13.03 -27.75 32.21
C PRO A 24 -13.38 -27.27 30.79
N LEU A 25 -12.36 -27.05 29.96
CA LEU A 25 -12.57 -26.82 28.53
C LEU A 25 -12.95 -28.15 27.90
N ASP A 26 -14.04 -28.15 27.13
CA ASP A 26 -14.48 -29.30 26.34
C ASP A 26 -14.79 -28.85 24.90
N PRO A 27 -13.75 -28.57 24.11
CA PRO A 27 -13.92 -28.22 22.71
C PRO A 27 -14.42 -29.41 21.86
N ALA A 28 -14.28 -30.66 22.33
CA ALA A 28 -14.73 -31.86 21.62
C ALA A 28 -16.25 -31.86 21.54
N ALA A 29 -16.92 -31.84 22.69
CA ALA A 29 -18.36 -31.86 22.75
C ALA A 29 -18.99 -30.66 22.02
N PHE A 30 -18.35 -29.49 22.08
CA PHE A 30 -18.79 -28.33 21.31
C PHE A 30 -18.70 -28.59 19.80
N ALA A 31 -17.58 -29.10 19.31
CA ALA A 31 -17.40 -29.38 17.89
C ALA A 31 -18.35 -30.47 17.40
N ASP A 32 -18.51 -31.56 18.16
CA ASP A 32 -19.42 -32.66 17.83
C ASP A 32 -20.86 -32.15 17.72
N ALA A 33 -21.30 -31.26 18.62
CA ALA A 33 -22.61 -30.63 18.54
C ALA A 33 -22.77 -29.75 17.29
N VAL A 34 -21.73 -29.01 16.89
CA VAL A 34 -21.75 -28.22 15.63
C VAL A 34 -21.79 -29.16 14.42
N VAL A 35 -20.98 -30.22 14.40
CA VAL A 35 -20.99 -31.25 13.35
C VAL A 35 -22.39 -31.86 13.21
N GLN A 36 -23.01 -32.24 14.32
CA GLN A 36 -24.37 -32.79 14.32
C GLN A 36 -25.39 -31.81 13.74
N ILE A 37 -25.28 -30.51 14.06
CA ILE A 37 -26.15 -29.48 13.45
C ILE A 37 -26.00 -29.46 11.92
N TYR A 38 -24.79 -29.60 11.38
CA TYR A 38 -24.58 -29.69 9.93
C TYR A 38 -25.19 -30.96 9.32
N LEU A 39 -25.04 -32.10 10.01
CA LEU A 39 -25.57 -33.40 9.56
C LEU A 39 -27.11 -33.42 9.59
N ASP A 40 -27.73 -32.96 10.68
CA ASP A 40 -29.19 -32.92 10.87
C ASP A 40 -29.89 -32.06 9.81
N ASN A 41 -29.20 -31.04 9.29
CA ASN A 41 -29.71 -30.14 8.27
C ASN A 41 -29.17 -30.44 6.87
N ALA A 42 -28.48 -31.58 6.68
CA ALA A 42 -27.89 -32.01 5.40
C ALA A 42 -27.05 -30.91 4.70
N GLY A 43 -26.37 -30.06 5.47
CA GLY A 43 -25.55 -28.97 4.94
C GLY A 43 -26.32 -27.74 4.42
N ASP A 44 -27.64 -27.67 4.58
CA ASP A 44 -28.41 -26.47 4.24
C ASP A 44 -28.00 -25.31 5.17
N LEU A 45 -27.18 -24.39 4.66
CA LEU A 45 -26.58 -23.31 5.44
C LEU A 45 -27.63 -22.34 6.04
N GLU A 46 -28.83 -22.24 5.46
CA GLU A 46 -29.91 -21.42 6.03
C GLU A 46 -30.51 -22.09 7.27
N LEU A 47 -30.76 -23.40 7.21
CA LEU A 47 -31.23 -24.18 8.33
C LEU A 47 -30.16 -24.34 9.41
N VAL A 48 -28.91 -24.60 9.02
CA VAL A 48 -27.76 -24.65 9.93
C VAL A 48 -27.59 -23.33 10.69
N ALA A 49 -27.71 -22.18 10.00
CA ALA A 49 -27.64 -20.88 10.66
C ALA A 49 -28.76 -20.69 11.70
N LYS A 50 -29.98 -21.14 11.37
CA LYS A 50 -31.12 -21.08 12.30
C LYS A 50 -30.89 -21.97 13.52
N SER A 51 -30.39 -23.19 13.34
CA SER A 51 -30.06 -24.09 14.44
C SER A 51 -28.97 -23.53 15.35
N ILE A 52 -27.90 -22.96 14.78
CA ILE A 52 -26.83 -22.29 15.53
C ILE A 52 -27.35 -21.07 16.31
N GLU A 53 -28.25 -20.29 15.73
CA GLU A 53 -28.88 -19.15 16.40
C GLU A 53 -29.72 -19.61 17.60
N SER A 54 -30.47 -20.71 17.47
CA SER A 54 -31.29 -21.27 18.54
C SER A 54 -30.53 -22.13 19.58
N SER A 55 -29.30 -22.52 19.29
CA SER A 55 -28.51 -23.38 20.18
C SER A 55 -28.05 -22.65 21.45
N ASP A 56 -27.89 -23.41 22.53
CA ASP A 56 -27.33 -22.98 23.82
C ASP A 56 -25.80 -23.15 23.89
N LEU A 57 -25.16 -23.47 22.75
CA LEU A 57 -23.72 -23.65 22.63
C LEU A 57 -22.94 -22.37 23.00
N ASN A 58 -21.81 -22.55 23.68
CA ASN A 58 -21.00 -21.45 24.19
C ASN A 58 -20.00 -20.90 23.15
N PHE A 59 -20.52 -20.16 22.17
CA PHE A 59 -19.72 -19.50 21.12
C PHE A 59 -18.68 -18.51 21.65
N SER A 60 -18.92 -17.87 22.80
CA SER A 60 -17.94 -16.97 23.41
C SER A 60 -16.68 -17.70 23.88
N ARG A 61 -16.82 -18.98 24.26
CA ARG A 61 -15.71 -19.82 24.72
C ARG A 61 -15.05 -20.62 23.59
N TYR A 62 -15.82 -21.04 22.60
CA TYR A 62 -15.38 -21.97 21.57
C TYR A 62 -15.50 -21.39 20.15
N GLY A 63 -15.47 -20.07 19.99
CA GLY A 63 -15.59 -19.42 18.69
C GLY A 63 -14.51 -19.84 17.69
N ASP A 64 -13.26 -20.07 18.14
CA ASP A 64 -12.20 -20.57 17.26
C ASP A 64 -12.51 -21.98 16.77
N THR A 65 -12.96 -22.86 17.68
CA THR A 65 -13.42 -24.23 17.36
C THR A 65 -14.60 -24.21 16.40
N PHE A 66 -15.54 -23.26 16.55
CA PHE A 66 -16.66 -23.11 15.63
C PHE A 66 -16.17 -22.87 14.20
N PHE A 67 -15.29 -21.89 14.00
CA PHE A 67 -14.78 -21.62 12.66
C PHE A 67 -13.88 -22.75 12.14
N GLU A 68 -13.14 -23.46 12.98
CA GLU A 68 -12.44 -24.69 12.55
C GLU A 68 -13.37 -25.72 11.92
N VAL A 69 -14.52 -25.97 12.56
CA VAL A 69 -15.53 -26.90 12.04
C VAL A 69 -16.09 -26.38 10.72
N VAL A 70 -16.43 -25.09 10.62
CA VAL A 70 -16.92 -24.47 9.38
C VAL A 70 -15.95 -24.70 8.21
N PHE A 71 -14.64 -24.52 8.45
CA PHE A 71 -13.66 -24.67 7.39
C PHE A 71 -13.29 -26.11 7.08
N THR A 72 -13.15 -26.96 8.10
CA THR A 72 -12.51 -28.27 7.94
C THR A 72 -13.48 -29.45 8.12
N GLY A 73 -14.71 -29.21 8.54
CA GLY A 73 -15.73 -30.23 8.76
C GLY A 73 -15.72 -30.83 10.16
N GLY A 74 -14.71 -30.51 10.98
CA GLY A 74 -14.57 -31.01 12.35
C GLY A 74 -13.40 -30.34 13.07
N ARG A 75 -12.89 -30.95 14.13
CA ARG A 75 -11.69 -30.45 14.83
C ARG A 75 -10.40 -30.83 14.10
N THR A 76 -9.39 -30.02 14.37
CA THR A 76 -8.01 -30.31 13.98
C THR A 76 -7.13 -30.50 15.20
N GLN A 77 -6.09 -31.33 15.08
CA GLN A 77 -5.13 -31.51 16.16
C GLN A 77 -4.45 -30.18 16.47
N THR A 78 -4.26 -29.89 17.76
CA THR A 78 -3.71 -28.62 18.24
C THR A 78 -2.42 -28.21 17.50
N GLY A 79 -2.44 -27.04 16.87
CA GLY A 79 -1.28 -26.49 16.15
C GLY A 79 -1.02 -27.12 14.78
N THR A 80 -1.94 -27.91 14.25
CA THR A 80 -1.86 -28.52 12.91
C THR A 80 -3.15 -28.27 12.12
N ILE A 81 -3.21 -28.79 10.90
CA ILE A 81 -4.45 -28.87 10.12
C ILE A 81 -4.99 -30.31 10.02
N LYS A 82 -4.30 -31.26 10.67
CA LYS A 82 -4.65 -32.68 10.58
C LYS A 82 -5.96 -32.92 11.32
N PRO A 83 -6.87 -33.73 10.77
CA PRO A 83 -8.08 -34.13 11.49
C PRO A 83 -7.75 -34.73 12.87
N GLU A 84 -8.51 -34.32 13.87
CA GLU A 84 -8.58 -35.04 15.15
C GLU A 84 -9.57 -36.20 15.03
N GLU A 85 -9.44 -37.24 15.88
CA GLU A 85 -10.43 -38.33 15.91
C GLU A 85 -11.82 -37.79 16.25
N GLY A 86 -12.84 -38.16 15.45
CA GLY A 86 -14.21 -37.72 15.61
C GLY A 86 -14.99 -37.72 14.29
N GLU A 87 -16.30 -37.49 14.37
CA GLU A 87 -17.14 -37.32 13.18
C GLU A 87 -16.86 -35.97 12.50
N ARG A 88 -17.00 -35.93 11.17
CA ARG A 88 -16.85 -34.72 10.37
C ARG A 88 -18.03 -34.57 9.42
N HIS A 89 -18.50 -33.35 9.23
CA HIS A 89 -19.49 -33.06 8.21
C HIS A 89 -18.80 -32.80 6.85
N PRO A 90 -19.38 -33.25 5.72
CA PRO A 90 -18.79 -33.09 4.39
C PRO A 90 -19.03 -31.72 3.75
N TYR A 91 -19.73 -30.81 4.45
CA TYR A 91 -20.17 -29.51 3.93
C TYR A 91 -19.21 -28.35 4.27
N SER A 92 -17.94 -28.67 4.53
CA SER A 92 -16.94 -27.69 4.97
C SER A 92 -16.39 -26.86 3.80
N VAL A 93 -15.80 -25.70 4.10
CA VAL A 93 -15.14 -24.86 3.07
C VAL A 93 -14.05 -25.65 2.33
N LEU A 94 -13.33 -26.52 3.03
CA LEU A 94 -12.25 -27.31 2.43
C LEU A 94 -12.72 -28.57 1.70
N ASP A 95 -13.96 -29.03 1.91
CA ASP A 95 -14.52 -30.18 1.19
C ASP A 95 -15.27 -29.79 -0.09
N CYS A 96 -15.64 -28.51 -0.27
CA CYS A 96 -16.32 -28.04 -1.48
C CYS A 96 -15.39 -27.91 -2.70
N GLU A 97 -15.92 -27.69 -3.91
CA GLU A 97 -15.08 -27.42 -5.09
C GLU A 97 -14.32 -26.08 -4.96
N ALA A 98 -13.13 -25.98 -5.56
CA ALA A 98 -12.34 -24.75 -5.60
C ALA A 98 -12.89 -23.72 -6.62
N LYS A 99 -14.16 -23.35 -6.45
CA LYS A 99 -14.92 -22.44 -7.30
C LYS A 99 -15.66 -21.40 -6.45
N ARG A 100 -15.96 -20.26 -7.07
CA ARG A 100 -16.69 -19.16 -6.42
C ARG A 100 -18.08 -19.62 -5.97
N GLU A 101 -18.79 -20.32 -6.85
CA GLU A 101 -20.20 -20.67 -6.69
C GLU A 101 -20.41 -21.61 -5.49
N THR A 102 -19.40 -22.42 -5.17
CA THR A 102 -19.42 -23.37 -4.04
C THR A 102 -18.90 -22.77 -2.74
N ILE A 103 -18.01 -21.77 -2.79
CA ILE A 103 -17.41 -21.14 -1.60
C ILE A 103 -18.20 -19.92 -1.11
N LEU A 104 -18.79 -19.14 -2.03
CA LEU A 104 -19.57 -17.93 -1.70
C LEU A 104 -20.71 -18.19 -0.69
N PRO A 105 -21.48 -19.30 -0.79
CA PRO A 105 -22.50 -19.61 0.20
C PRO A 105 -21.96 -19.67 1.63
N SER A 106 -20.77 -20.24 1.85
CA SER A 106 -20.13 -20.28 3.17
C SER A 106 -19.75 -18.88 3.68
N VAL A 107 -19.30 -17.99 2.79
CA VAL A 107 -18.98 -16.59 3.16
C VAL A 107 -20.25 -15.83 3.57
N LEU A 108 -21.35 -15.98 2.83
CA LEU A 108 -22.64 -15.36 3.14
C LEU A 108 -23.23 -15.92 4.44
N TYR A 109 -23.11 -17.22 4.65
CA TYR A 109 -23.47 -17.89 5.90
C TYR A 109 -22.69 -17.31 7.08
N ILE A 110 -21.36 -17.19 6.99
CA ILE A 110 -20.53 -16.58 8.03
C ILE A 110 -20.94 -15.11 8.27
N GLN A 111 -21.21 -14.36 7.20
CA GLN A 111 -21.71 -12.98 7.32
C GLN A 111 -23.02 -12.92 8.12
N LYS A 112 -23.95 -13.84 7.87
CA LYS A 112 -25.21 -13.95 8.61
C LYS A 112 -24.97 -14.26 10.09
N ILE A 113 -24.09 -15.21 10.41
CA ILE A 113 -23.71 -15.53 11.78
C ILE A 113 -23.10 -14.31 12.49
N LEU A 114 -22.16 -13.61 11.83
CA LEU A 114 -21.50 -12.43 12.40
C LEU A 114 -22.46 -11.25 12.63
N ARG A 115 -23.48 -11.05 11.79
CA ARG A 115 -24.51 -10.03 12.04
C ARG A 115 -25.29 -10.31 13.33
N ARG A 116 -25.50 -11.58 13.67
CA ARG A 116 -26.19 -12.00 14.91
C ARG A 116 -25.25 -12.09 16.11
N ARG A 117 -23.99 -12.45 15.89
CA ARG A 117 -22.96 -12.64 16.91
C ARG A 117 -21.67 -11.87 16.54
N PRO A 118 -21.66 -10.53 16.59
CA PRO A 118 -20.51 -9.73 16.11
C PRO A 118 -19.19 -10.02 16.83
N PHE A 119 -19.25 -10.45 18.09
CA PHE A 119 -18.06 -10.80 18.88
C PHE A 119 -17.25 -11.96 18.27
N LEU A 120 -17.86 -12.80 17.43
CA LEU A 120 -17.18 -13.90 16.73
C LEU A 120 -16.21 -13.44 15.65
N ILE A 121 -16.22 -12.15 15.26
CA ILE A 121 -15.30 -11.64 14.23
C ILE A 121 -13.84 -11.89 14.59
N LYS A 122 -13.49 -11.79 15.89
CA LYS A 122 -12.12 -12.02 16.35
C LYS A 122 -11.73 -13.48 16.24
N ASN A 123 -12.67 -14.40 16.43
CA ASN A 123 -12.43 -15.83 16.27
C ASN A 123 -12.22 -16.20 14.79
N LEU A 124 -13.01 -15.61 13.89
CA LEU A 124 -12.81 -15.79 12.45
C LEU A 124 -11.42 -15.27 12.03
N GLU A 125 -11.05 -14.08 12.51
CA GLU A 125 -9.72 -13.50 12.29
C GLU A 125 -8.61 -14.46 12.76
N ASN A 126 -8.72 -15.01 13.98
CA ASN A 126 -7.75 -15.94 14.53
C ASN A 126 -7.58 -17.19 13.66
N VAL A 127 -8.69 -17.81 13.23
CA VAL A 127 -8.67 -19.03 12.41
C VAL A 127 -8.10 -18.76 11.02
N MET A 128 -8.54 -17.68 10.36
CA MET A 128 -7.99 -17.28 9.06
C MET A 128 -6.49 -17.00 9.16
N ARG A 129 -6.05 -16.25 10.18
CA ARG A 129 -4.63 -15.96 10.41
C ARG A 129 -3.81 -17.25 10.59
N ARG A 130 -4.30 -18.19 11.39
CA ARG A 130 -3.61 -19.49 11.61
C ARG A 130 -3.53 -20.31 10.32
N PHE A 131 -4.59 -20.32 9.51
CA PHE A 131 -4.59 -21.07 8.25
C PHE A 131 -3.62 -20.45 7.23
N LEU A 132 -3.62 -19.12 7.09
CA LEU A 132 -2.66 -18.44 6.22
C LEU A 132 -1.22 -18.58 6.72
N GLN A 133 -1.00 -18.67 8.04
CA GLN A 133 0.31 -18.99 8.62
C GLN A 133 0.77 -20.42 8.31
N SER A 134 -0.17 -21.32 8.01
CA SER A 134 0.05 -22.76 7.85
C SER A 134 -0.19 -23.23 6.41
N LEU A 135 -0.11 -22.35 5.41
CA LEU A 135 -0.32 -22.68 3.99
C LEU A 135 0.52 -23.86 3.49
N GLU A 136 1.68 -24.09 4.11
CA GLU A 136 2.56 -25.21 3.79
C GLU A 136 2.00 -26.59 4.18
N LEU A 137 1.02 -26.63 5.07
CA LEU A 137 0.39 -27.88 5.48
C LEU A 137 -0.77 -28.28 4.57
N PHE A 138 -1.40 -27.31 3.90
CA PHE A 138 -2.54 -27.55 3.00
C PHE A 138 -2.08 -28.08 1.64
N GLU A 139 -2.94 -28.82 0.96
CA GLU A 139 -2.74 -29.19 -0.43
C GLU A 139 -2.96 -28.00 -1.39
N GLU A 140 -2.55 -28.14 -2.65
CA GLU A 140 -2.69 -27.07 -3.64
C GLU A 140 -4.15 -26.65 -3.84
N ASN A 141 -5.05 -27.63 -3.95
CA ASN A 141 -6.47 -27.37 -4.13
C ASN A 141 -7.08 -26.67 -2.90
N GLU A 142 -6.67 -27.04 -1.69
CA GLU A 142 -7.12 -26.41 -0.44
C GLU A 142 -6.61 -24.96 -0.33
N ARG A 143 -5.34 -24.72 -0.66
CA ARG A 143 -4.79 -23.35 -0.71
C ARG A 143 -5.60 -22.46 -1.66
N LYS A 144 -5.98 -22.98 -2.83
CA LYS A 144 -6.82 -22.26 -3.79
C LYS A 144 -8.20 -21.94 -3.20
N LYS A 145 -8.84 -22.87 -2.48
CA LYS A 145 -10.11 -22.61 -1.76
C LYS A 145 -9.94 -21.50 -0.72
N LEU A 146 -8.85 -21.51 0.05
CA LEU A 146 -8.54 -20.47 1.02
C LEU A 146 -8.33 -19.09 0.37
N SER A 147 -7.65 -19.04 -0.78
CA SER A 147 -7.49 -17.79 -1.56
C SER A 147 -8.84 -17.23 -2.02
N ILE A 148 -9.70 -18.09 -2.59
CA ILE A 148 -11.03 -17.71 -3.04
C ILE A 148 -11.90 -17.24 -1.86
N PHE A 149 -11.91 -18.01 -0.77
CA PHE A 149 -12.66 -17.66 0.43
C PHE A 149 -12.22 -16.30 1.01
N THR A 150 -10.91 -16.06 1.07
CA THR A 150 -10.36 -14.81 1.61
C THR A 150 -10.69 -13.63 0.69
N ALA A 151 -10.63 -13.81 -0.63
CA ALA A 151 -11.04 -12.79 -1.60
C ALA A 151 -12.52 -12.43 -1.47
N LEU A 152 -13.39 -13.45 -1.42
CA LEU A 152 -14.82 -13.25 -1.24
C LEU A 152 -15.14 -12.62 0.12
N THR A 153 -14.40 -12.94 1.17
CA THR A 153 -14.58 -12.33 2.50
C THR A 153 -14.39 -10.81 2.46
N PHE A 154 -13.35 -10.32 1.79
CA PHE A 154 -13.13 -8.87 1.65
C PHE A 154 -14.07 -8.24 0.61
N SER A 155 -14.38 -8.95 -0.48
CA SER A 155 -15.33 -8.50 -1.51
C SER A 155 -16.74 -8.28 -0.93
N GLN A 156 -17.22 -9.21 -0.11
CA GLN A 156 -18.50 -9.12 0.61
C GLN A 156 -18.46 -8.14 1.79
N LYS A 157 -17.36 -7.40 1.97
CA LYS A 157 -17.16 -6.39 3.02
C LYS A 157 -17.57 -6.91 4.40
N LEU A 158 -17.07 -8.09 4.77
CA LEU A 158 -17.32 -8.69 6.08
C LEU A 158 -16.85 -7.73 7.18
N SER A 159 -17.80 -6.99 7.77
CA SER A 159 -17.50 -5.85 8.64
C SER A 159 -16.67 -6.28 9.85
N GLY A 160 -15.63 -5.51 10.15
CA GLY A 160 -14.78 -5.72 11.32
C GLY A 160 -13.58 -6.66 11.13
N LEU A 161 -13.44 -7.34 9.98
CA LEU A 161 -12.25 -8.16 9.73
C LEU A 161 -11.05 -7.26 9.33
N PRO A 162 -9.93 -7.22 10.08
CA PRO A 162 -8.81 -6.36 9.77
C PRO A 162 -7.95 -6.96 8.64
N PRO A 163 -7.81 -6.29 7.47
CA PRO A 163 -6.97 -6.82 6.39
C PRO A 163 -5.51 -7.04 6.82
N GLU A 164 -4.96 -6.13 7.63
CA GLU A 164 -3.58 -6.20 8.11
C GLU A 164 -3.31 -7.52 8.86
N THR A 165 -4.16 -7.90 9.81
CA THR A 165 -3.92 -9.09 10.63
C THR A 165 -4.16 -10.38 9.88
N VAL A 166 -5.08 -10.37 8.90
CA VAL A 166 -5.33 -11.51 8.02
C VAL A 166 -4.18 -11.71 7.04
N PHE A 167 -3.64 -10.64 6.44
CA PHE A 167 -2.57 -10.76 5.45
C PHE A 167 -1.17 -10.90 6.06
N GLN A 168 -0.94 -10.43 7.28
CA GLN A 168 0.36 -10.51 7.96
C GLN A 168 1.08 -11.87 7.83
N PRO A 169 0.41 -13.04 7.99
CA PRO A 169 1.08 -14.34 7.87
C PRO A 169 1.68 -14.62 6.49
N LEU A 170 1.17 -13.97 5.44
CA LEU A 170 1.67 -14.10 4.07
C LEU A 170 3.07 -13.48 3.89
N LEU A 171 3.53 -12.66 4.83
CA LEU A 171 4.88 -12.08 4.80
C LEU A 171 5.93 -13.00 5.46
N LYS A 172 5.56 -14.21 5.91
CA LYS A 172 6.50 -15.17 6.52
C LYS A 172 7.47 -15.72 5.47
N ASP A 173 8.77 -15.47 5.66
CA ASP A 173 9.85 -15.89 4.74
C ASP A 173 9.79 -17.36 4.32
N SER A 174 9.42 -18.26 5.24
CA SER A 174 9.34 -19.69 4.94
C SER A 174 8.26 -20.03 3.89
N LEU A 175 7.15 -19.29 3.88
CA LEU A 175 6.06 -19.47 2.91
C LEU A 175 6.41 -18.80 1.58
N VAL A 176 7.03 -17.61 1.65
CA VAL A 176 7.51 -16.86 0.48
C VAL A 176 8.56 -17.66 -0.28
N ALA A 177 9.55 -18.22 0.42
CA ALA A 177 10.62 -19.03 -0.19
C ALA A 177 10.09 -20.26 -0.95
N LYS A 178 8.99 -20.84 -0.47
CA LYS A 178 8.30 -21.98 -1.12
C LYS A 178 7.38 -21.57 -2.28
N GLY A 179 7.22 -20.27 -2.55
CA GLY A 179 6.32 -19.75 -3.59
C GLY A 179 4.83 -19.87 -3.26
N LEU A 180 4.47 -20.27 -2.03
CA LEU A 180 3.09 -20.49 -1.62
C LEU A 180 2.32 -19.16 -1.55
N VAL A 181 2.99 -18.10 -1.11
CA VAL A 181 2.44 -16.75 -1.01
C VAL A 181 2.08 -16.23 -2.38
N LEU A 182 3.02 -16.29 -3.35
CA LEU A 182 2.78 -15.85 -4.72
C LEU A 182 1.57 -16.55 -5.36
N SER A 183 1.46 -17.87 -5.20
CA SER A 183 0.29 -18.61 -5.68
C SER A 183 -1.00 -18.15 -5.00
N PHE A 184 -0.99 -18.00 -3.67
CA PHE A 184 -2.15 -17.55 -2.92
C PHE A 184 -2.64 -16.17 -3.36
N VAL A 185 -1.74 -15.17 -3.41
CA VAL A 185 -2.11 -13.79 -3.76
C VAL A 185 -2.59 -13.68 -5.20
N THR A 186 -2.04 -14.50 -6.11
CA THR A 186 -2.48 -14.55 -7.50
C THR A 186 -3.94 -14.98 -7.61
N TYR A 187 -4.32 -16.09 -6.98
CA TYR A 187 -5.72 -16.53 -6.95
C TYR A 187 -6.61 -15.53 -6.24
N PHE A 188 -6.14 -14.96 -5.14
CA PHE A 188 -6.86 -13.94 -4.39
C PHE A 188 -7.15 -12.69 -5.24
N PHE A 189 -6.16 -12.12 -5.94
CA PHE A 189 -6.35 -10.94 -6.79
C PHE A 189 -7.33 -11.19 -7.92
N LYS A 190 -7.17 -12.31 -8.64
CA LYS A 190 -8.07 -12.69 -9.73
C LYS A 190 -9.51 -12.85 -9.26
N GLU A 191 -9.70 -13.43 -8.08
CA GLU A 191 -11.02 -13.63 -7.51
C GLU A 191 -11.64 -12.33 -6.98
N TYR A 192 -10.84 -11.47 -6.33
CA TYR A 192 -11.28 -10.20 -5.79
C TYR A 192 -11.71 -9.22 -6.88
N LEU A 193 -10.96 -9.15 -7.97
CA LEU A 193 -11.19 -8.23 -9.10
C LEU A 193 -12.40 -8.59 -9.98
N LYS A 194 -13.06 -9.73 -9.73
CA LYS A 194 -14.32 -10.06 -10.43
C LYS A 194 -15.47 -9.14 -10.02
N ASP A 195 -15.50 -8.67 -8.77
CA ASP A 195 -16.58 -7.83 -8.24
C ASP A 195 -16.10 -6.46 -7.74
N ASN A 196 -14.78 -6.22 -7.72
CA ASN A 196 -14.17 -5.01 -7.17
C ASN A 196 -13.25 -4.38 -8.23
N THR A 197 -13.09 -3.07 -8.15
CA THR A 197 -12.18 -2.35 -9.05
C THR A 197 -10.73 -2.56 -8.66
N PHE A 198 -9.81 -2.20 -9.55
CA PHE A 198 -8.38 -2.20 -9.23
C PHE A 198 -8.05 -1.22 -8.09
N ASP A 199 -8.70 -0.06 -8.06
CA ASP A 199 -8.54 0.92 -6.97
C ASP A 199 -9.00 0.36 -5.62
N ASP A 200 -10.08 -0.42 -5.60
CA ASP A 200 -10.52 -1.14 -4.39
C ASP A 200 -9.47 -2.14 -3.92
N LEU A 201 -8.83 -2.86 -4.85
CA LEU A 201 -7.74 -3.79 -4.52
C LEU A 201 -6.54 -3.05 -3.91
N ILE A 202 -6.09 -1.96 -4.52
CA ILE A 202 -4.99 -1.14 -3.98
C ILE A 202 -5.35 -0.59 -2.60
N SER A 203 -6.57 -0.10 -2.41
CA SER A 203 -7.07 0.36 -1.10
C SER A 203 -7.07 -0.74 -0.05
N LEU A 204 -7.49 -1.96 -0.42
CA LEU A 204 -7.44 -3.13 0.45
C LEU A 204 -6.00 -3.50 0.82
N LEU A 205 -5.08 -3.50 -0.14
CA LEU A 205 -3.67 -3.81 0.10
C LEU A 205 -2.98 -2.76 0.97
N LYS A 206 -3.33 -1.48 0.82
CA LYS A 206 -2.89 -0.40 1.72
C LYS A 206 -3.35 -0.62 3.16
N ARG A 207 -4.64 -0.90 3.35
CA ARG A 207 -5.20 -1.27 4.68
C ARG A 207 -4.60 -2.57 5.23
N GLY A 208 -4.12 -3.44 4.34
CA GLY A 208 -3.43 -4.67 4.66
C GLY A 208 -1.94 -4.52 4.96
N LYS A 209 -1.34 -3.34 4.73
CA LYS A 209 0.13 -3.14 4.72
C LYS A 209 0.87 -4.09 3.77
N MET A 210 0.25 -4.38 2.63
CA MET A 210 0.75 -5.30 1.61
C MET A 210 1.21 -4.59 0.33
N GLU A 211 0.72 -3.37 0.10
CA GLU A 211 0.93 -2.62 -1.15
C GLU A 211 2.38 -2.19 -1.38
N ASP A 212 3.16 -1.93 -0.32
CA ASP A 212 4.61 -1.67 -0.43
C ASP A 212 5.43 -2.95 -0.63
N ASN A 213 4.84 -4.12 -0.38
CA ASN A 213 5.53 -5.40 -0.31
C ASN A 213 5.19 -6.31 -1.49
N LEU A 214 4.70 -5.77 -2.61
CA LEU A 214 4.25 -6.56 -3.77
C LEU A 214 5.36 -7.48 -4.33
N LEU A 215 6.59 -6.99 -4.41
CA LEU A 215 7.75 -7.80 -4.79
C LEU A 215 8.11 -8.85 -3.73
N GLU A 216 7.78 -8.63 -2.47
CA GLU A 216 8.12 -9.54 -1.38
C GLU A 216 7.32 -10.84 -1.41
N PHE A 217 6.22 -10.90 -2.16
CA PHE A 217 5.45 -12.14 -2.38
C PHE A 217 6.23 -13.19 -3.18
N PHE A 218 7.24 -12.75 -3.94
CA PHE A 218 8.10 -13.63 -4.71
C PHE A 218 9.22 -14.19 -3.81
N PRO A 219 9.63 -15.46 -4.03
CA PRO A 219 10.86 -15.98 -3.46
C PRO A 219 12.03 -15.03 -3.73
N ALA A 220 12.92 -14.81 -2.76
CA ALA A 220 13.99 -13.81 -2.83
C ALA A 220 14.80 -13.87 -4.14
N VAL A 221 15.12 -15.08 -4.61
CA VAL A 221 15.87 -15.32 -5.85
C VAL A 221 15.13 -14.94 -7.15
N LYS A 222 13.83 -14.64 -7.06
CA LYS A 222 12.97 -14.26 -8.19
C LYS A 222 12.44 -12.82 -8.07
N ARG A 223 12.96 -11.99 -7.16
CA ARG A 223 12.50 -10.62 -6.99
C ARG A 223 13.16 -9.71 -8.03
N SER A 224 12.41 -9.36 -9.07
CA SER A 224 12.84 -8.40 -10.10
C SER A 224 11.60 -7.78 -10.77
N SER A 225 11.77 -6.67 -11.47
CA SER A 225 10.66 -6.04 -12.21
C SER A 225 10.18 -6.94 -13.34
N GLU A 226 11.11 -7.63 -13.99
CA GLU A 226 10.88 -8.54 -15.11
C GLU A 226 10.03 -9.73 -14.67
N THR A 227 10.45 -10.43 -13.62
CA THR A 227 9.70 -11.59 -13.10
C THR A 227 8.33 -11.22 -12.56
N PHE A 228 8.19 -10.02 -11.98
CA PHE A 228 6.90 -9.49 -11.54
C PHE A 228 5.96 -9.28 -12.73
N SER A 229 6.45 -8.57 -13.75
CA SER A 229 5.71 -8.26 -14.97
C SER A 229 5.31 -9.53 -15.73
N GLU A 230 6.24 -10.46 -15.92
CA GLU A 230 6.01 -11.74 -16.59
C GLU A 230 4.92 -12.57 -15.89
N HIS A 231 5.03 -12.73 -14.57
CA HIS A 231 4.08 -13.53 -13.79
C HIS A 231 2.67 -12.95 -13.85
N PHE A 232 2.52 -11.66 -13.51
CA PHE A 232 1.18 -11.06 -13.40
C PHE A 232 0.55 -10.76 -14.76
N SER A 233 1.33 -10.45 -15.80
CA SER A 233 0.80 -10.34 -17.17
C SER A 233 0.24 -11.67 -17.67
N LYS A 234 0.96 -12.78 -17.42
CA LYS A 234 0.49 -14.13 -17.78
C LYS A 234 -0.83 -14.49 -17.07
N GLU A 235 -1.02 -13.99 -15.86
CA GLU A 235 -2.24 -14.22 -15.06
C GLU A 235 -3.39 -13.24 -15.37
N GLY A 236 -3.20 -12.32 -16.33
CA GLY A 236 -4.20 -11.32 -16.74
C GLY A 236 -4.31 -10.11 -15.82
N LEU A 237 -3.30 -9.87 -14.97
CA LEU A 237 -3.26 -8.80 -13.97
C LEU A 237 -2.37 -7.64 -14.46
N THR A 238 -2.56 -7.18 -15.70
CA THR A 238 -1.74 -6.14 -16.33
C THR A 238 -1.82 -4.79 -15.60
N ALA A 239 -2.99 -4.42 -15.08
CA ALA A 239 -3.15 -3.20 -14.27
C ALA A 239 -2.25 -3.20 -13.01
N LEU A 240 -2.00 -4.38 -12.42
CA LEU A 240 -1.08 -4.52 -11.29
C LEU A 240 0.38 -4.31 -11.72
N VAL A 241 0.74 -4.76 -12.92
CA VAL A 241 2.07 -4.54 -13.52
C VAL A 241 2.29 -3.06 -13.76
N GLU A 242 1.37 -2.38 -14.45
CA GLU A 242 1.46 -0.95 -14.72
C GLU A 242 1.55 -0.11 -13.43
N TYR A 243 0.77 -0.49 -12.41
CA TYR A 243 0.83 0.14 -11.09
C TYR A 243 2.19 -0.05 -10.43
N ASN A 244 2.73 -1.27 -10.44
CA ASN A 244 4.03 -1.56 -9.85
C ASN A 244 5.15 -0.84 -10.60
N ASP A 245 5.13 -0.83 -11.94
CA ASP A 245 6.14 -0.13 -12.74
C ASP A 245 6.15 1.38 -12.44
N LYS A 246 4.96 2.00 -12.39
CA LYS A 246 4.83 3.42 -12.01
C LYS A 246 5.33 3.67 -10.60
N LYS A 247 4.97 2.81 -9.64
CA LYS A 247 5.40 2.94 -8.25
C LYS A 247 6.92 2.79 -8.11
N MET A 248 7.50 1.79 -8.75
CA MET A 248 8.95 1.56 -8.74
C MET A 248 9.71 2.72 -9.39
N PHE A 249 9.17 3.28 -10.48
CA PHE A 249 9.69 4.50 -11.09
C PHE A 249 9.66 5.68 -10.11
N GLU A 250 8.53 5.93 -9.43
CA GLU A 250 8.40 7.02 -8.46
C GLU A 250 9.35 6.86 -7.26
N VAL A 251 9.51 5.63 -6.75
CA VAL A 251 10.47 5.32 -5.67
C VAL A 251 11.89 5.60 -6.13
N LYS A 252 12.29 5.09 -7.30
CA LYS A 252 13.63 5.31 -7.84
C LYS A 252 13.91 6.78 -8.11
N LEU A 253 12.94 7.50 -8.66
CA LEU A 253 13.02 8.94 -8.88
C LEU A 253 13.26 9.70 -7.57
N LYS A 254 12.56 9.32 -6.50
CA LYS A 254 12.72 9.91 -5.16
C LYS A 254 14.09 9.61 -4.55
N GLU A 255 14.59 8.39 -4.69
CA GLU A 255 15.94 8.01 -4.25
C GLU A 255 17.02 8.82 -4.96
N VAL A 256 16.94 8.91 -6.30
CA VAL A 256 17.89 9.70 -7.10
C VAL A 256 17.81 11.18 -6.74
N LYS A 257 16.60 11.74 -6.59
CA LYS A 257 16.42 13.11 -6.10
C LYS A 257 17.15 13.34 -4.79
N SER A 258 16.93 12.48 -3.80
CA SER A 258 17.55 12.62 -2.49
C SER A 258 19.08 12.57 -2.56
N ALA A 259 19.64 11.65 -3.35
CA ALA A 259 21.09 11.53 -3.50
C ALA A 259 21.69 12.78 -4.18
N LEU A 260 21.09 13.23 -5.28
CA LEU A 260 21.55 14.43 -5.98
C LEU A 260 21.41 15.70 -5.15
N THR A 261 20.35 15.82 -4.33
CA THR A 261 20.21 16.98 -3.44
C THR A 261 21.36 17.02 -2.44
N THR A 262 21.82 15.88 -1.94
CA THR A 262 23.00 15.80 -1.07
C THR A 262 24.27 16.26 -1.79
N GLU A 263 24.55 15.76 -2.99
CA GLU A 263 25.72 16.19 -3.79
C GLU A 263 25.71 17.70 -4.06
N ILE A 264 24.53 18.27 -4.35
CA ILE A 264 24.38 19.70 -4.57
C ILE A 264 24.64 20.51 -3.29
N VAL A 265 24.12 20.07 -2.15
CA VAL A 265 24.31 20.74 -0.85
C VAL A 265 25.77 20.66 -0.39
N GLU A 266 26.46 19.58 -0.72
CA GLU A 266 27.89 19.39 -0.44
C GLU A 266 28.80 20.14 -1.42
N GLU A 267 28.22 20.87 -2.38
CA GLU A 267 28.93 21.61 -3.43
C GLU A 267 29.90 20.71 -4.22
N THR A 268 29.50 19.46 -4.49
CA THR A 268 30.24 18.52 -5.35
C THR A 268 30.50 19.15 -6.72
N ASP A 269 31.62 18.77 -7.37
CA ASP A 269 31.96 19.32 -8.67
C ASP A 269 30.85 19.04 -9.71
N VAL A 270 30.47 20.08 -10.46
CA VAL A 270 29.33 20.00 -11.39
C VAL A 270 29.55 18.94 -12.47
N SER A 271 30.79 18.69 -12.90
CA SER A 271 31.08 17.65 -13.90
C SER A 271 30.90 16.24 -13.33
N GLU A 272 31.25 16.02 -12.05
CA GLU A 272 31.02 14.76 -11.35
C GLU A 272 29.51 14.49 -11.21
N VAL A 273 28.74 15.50 -10.80
CA VAL A 273 27.27 15.39 -10.69
C VAL A 273 26.65 15.11 -12.06
N ILE A 274 27.09 15.77 -13.14
CA ILE A 274 26.60 15.49 -14.51
C ILE A 274 26.81 14.01 -14.88
N GLU A 275 28.01 13.46 -14.65
CA GLU A 275 28.29 12.06 -14.95
C GLU A 275 27.47 11.10 -14.07
N ALA A 276 27.27 11.43 -12.79
CA ALA A 276 26.39 10.68 -11.90
C ALA A 276 24.94 10.65 -12.42
N VAL A 277 24.39 11.81 -12.81
CA VAL A 277 23.03 11.87 -13.38
C VAL A 277 22.95 11.08 -14.69
N LYS A 278 23.92 11.21 -15.61
CA LYS A 278 23.92 10.44 -16.88
C LYS A 278 23.88 8.93 -16.62
N GLN A 279 24.65 8.45 -15.65
CA GLN A 279 24.66 7.04 -15.28
C GLN A 279 23.31 6.59 -14.71
N GLN A 280 22.73 7.35 -13.77
CA GLN A 280 21.41 7.04 -13.19
C GLN A 280 20.29 7.06 -14.24
N VAL A 281 20.29 8.04 -15.14
CA VAL A 281 19.31 8.15 -16.24
C VAL A 281 19.39 6.93 -17.16
N LYS A 282 20.60 6.48 -17.49
CA LYS A 282 20.83 5.29 -18.30
C LYS A 282 20.36 4.01 -17.59
N ASP A 283 20.68 3.85 -16.31
CA ASP A 283 20.36 2.64 -15.54
C ASP A 283 18.86 2.53 -15.26
N ALA A 284 18.22 3.63 -14.87
CA ALA A 284 16.79 3.68 -14.56
C ALA A 284 15.90 3.93 -15.80
N LYS A 285 16.50 4.20 -16.97
CA LYS A 285 15.81 4.53 -18.23
C LYS A 285 14.80 5.67 -18.06
N PHE A 286 15.19 6.71 -17.34
CA PHE A 286 14.31 7.85 -17.10
C PHE A 286 13.99 8.61 -18.40
N PRO A 287 12.73 8.99 -18.64
CA PRO A 287 12.40 9.89 -19.74
C PRO A 287 13.08 11.25 -19.56
N ASP A 288 13.66 11.82 -20.62
CA ASP A 288 14.39 13.10 -20.58
C ASP A 288 13.57 14.23 -19.94
N VAL A 289 12.26 14.27 -20.21
CA VAL A 289 11.30 15.24 -19.63
C VAL A 289 11.28 15.15 -18.10
N ASP A 290 11.27 13.93 -17.54
CA ASP A 290 11.25 13.71 -16.09
C ASP A 290 12.61 14.03 -15.46
N VAL A 291 13.71 13.82 -16.19
CA VAL A 291 15.07 14.22 -15.77
C VAL A 291 15.16 15.73 -15.60
N VAL A 292 14.73 16.50 -16.60
CA VAL A 292 14.75 17.97 -16.54
C VAL A 292 13.91 18.49 -15.37
N ARG A 293 12.70 17.96 -15.20
CA ARG A 293 11.83 18.32 -14.06
C ARG A 293 12.46 17.96 -12.72
N MET A 294 13.08 16.79 -12.64
CA MET A 294 13.76 16.30 -11.45
C MET A 294 14.94 17.19 -11.08
N LEU A 295 15.79 17.55 -12.03
CA LEU A 295 16.95 18.41 -11.78
C LEU A 295 16.53 19.76 -11.21
N TRP A 296 15.48 20.38 -11.78
CA TRP A 296 14.96 21.62 -11.23
C TRP A 296 14.46 21.46 -9.78
N ASP A 297 13.73 20.37 -9.48
CA ASP A 297 13.30 20.08 -8.10
C ASP A 297 14.51 19.96 -7.15
N VAL A 298 15.52 19.18 -7.54
CA VAL A 298 16.75 18.96 -6.75
C VAL A 298 17.47 20.28 -6.47
N LEU A 299 17.60 21.14 -7.48
CA LEU A 299 18.23 22.46 -7.35
C LEU A 299 17.47 23.33 -6.34
N MET A 300 16.13 23.36 -6.42
CA MET A 300 15.30 24.16 -5.52
C MET A 300 15.27 23.60 -4.10
N ASP A 301 15.26 22.28 -3.94
CA ASP A 301 15.29 21.60 -2.63
C ASP A 301 16.63 21.83 -1.90
N ALA A 302 17.71 22.06 -2.64
CA ALA A 302 19.02 22.38 -2.08
C ALA A 302 19.20 23.86 -1.67
N VAL A 303 18.24 24.75 -2.01
CA VAL A 303 18.35 26.18 -1.65
C VAL A 303 18.27 26.36 -0.14
N GLN A 304 19.26 27.02 0.43
CA GLN A 304 19.28 27.38 1.85
C GLN A 304 18.44 28.64 2.11
N TRP A 305 17.23 28.44 2.64
CA TRP A 305 16.28 29.52 2.90
C TRP A 305 16.57 30.27 4.22
N SER A 306 16.51 31.59 4.17
CA SER A 306 16.50 32.50 5.32
C SER A 306 15.07 32.86 5.72
N GLY A 307 14.71 32.65 6.99
CA GLY A 307 13.36 32.92 7.50
C GLY A 307 13.01 34.41 7.67
N LYS A 308 13.98 35.33 7.53
CA LYS A 308 13.80 36.75 7.84
C LYS A 308 14.08 37.71 6.68
N ASN A 309 14.68 37.24 5.58
CA ASN A 309 15.16 38.13 4.52
C ASN A 309 14.76 37.63 3.12
N GLN A 310 13.71 38.25 2.56
CA GLN A 310 13.22 37.91 1.23
C GLN A 310 14.23 38.18 0.12
N GLN A 311 15.04 39.24 0.23
CA GLN A 311 16.08 39.55 -0.75
C GLN A 311 17.22 38.52 -0.70
N GLN A 312 17.59 38.07 0.50
CA GLN A 312 18.58 37.01 0.65
C GLN A 312 18.10 35.71 0.00
N ASN A 313 16.81 35.38 0.15
CA ASN A 313 16.21 34.21 -0.49
C ASN A 313 16.22 34.33 -2.02
N ALA A 314 15.87 35.51 -2.56
CA ALA A 314 15.95 35.79 -3.99
C ALA A 314 17.38 35.56 -4.52
N ASN A 315 18.38 36.17 -3.87
CA ASN A 315 19.77 36.03 -4.25
C ASN A 315 20.27 34.58 -4.13
N ALA A 316 19.80 33.84 -3.12
CA ALA A 316 20.16 32.43 -2.93
C ALA A 316 19.64 31.56 -4.09
N VAL A 317 18.40 31.76 -4.52
CA VAL A 317 17.81 31.05 -5.67
C VAL A 317 18.59 31.37 -6.95
N VAL A 318 18.83 32.65 -7.24
CA VAL A 318 19.55 33.05 -8.46
C VAL A 318 21.00 32.52 -8.45
N ARG A 319 21.67 32.58 -7.30
CA ARG A 319 23.00 31.97 -7.12
C ARG A 319 22.96 30.47 -7.38
N GLN A 320 21.97 29.76 -6.82
CA GLN A 320 21.81 28.32 -7.02
C GLN A 320 21.65 27.97 -8.50
N VAL A 321 20.73 28.66 -9.20
CA VAL A 321 20.49 28.47 -10.63
C VAL A 321 21.76 28.74 -11.44
N LYS A 322 22.48 29.83 -11.13
CA LYS A 322 23.72 30.17 -11.83
C LYS A 322 24.84 29.15 -11.60
N THR A 323 25.06 28.72 -10.36
CA THR A 323 26.10 27.73 -10.02
C THR A 323 25.87 26.41 -10.75
N TRP A 324 24.61 25.96 -10.83
CA TRP A 324 24.23 24.66 -11.38
C TRP A 324 23.67 24.74 -12.82
N ALA A 325 23.85 25.87 -13.50
CA ALA A 325 23.37 26.07 -14.86
C ALA A 325 23.97 25.06 -15.84
N LYS A 326 25.26 24.73 -15.69
CA LYS A 326 25.93 23.70 -16.52
C LYS A 326 25.30 22.31 -16.37
N LEU A 327 24.81 21.98 -15.17
CA LEU A 327 24.06 20.73 -14.95
C LEU A 327 22.76 20.75 -15.72
N LEU A 328 21.97 21.83 -15.63
CA LEU A 328 20.72 21.96 -16.40
C LEU A 328 20.97 21.93 -17.92
N ASN A 329 22.01 22.62 -18.40
CA ASN A 329 22.38 22.66 -19.82
C ASN A 329 22.71 21.26 -20.36
N ALA A 330 23.44 20.44 -19.59
CA ALA A 330 23.78 19.08 -19.99
C ALA A 330 22.58 18.17 -20.29
N PHE A 331 21.38 18.51 -19.77
CA PHE A 331 20.15 17.75 -19.97
C PHE A 331 19.08 18.51 -20.78
N CYS A 332 19.18 19.83 -20.94
CA CYS A 332 18.34 20.62 -21.83
C CYS A 332 18.90 20.62 -23.26
N THR A 333 18.94 19.44 -23.89
CA THR A 333 19.66 19.23 -25.16
C THR A 333 18.94 19.71 -26.41
N ASN A 334 17.70 20.20 -26.27
CA ASN A 334 16.88 20.72 -27.37
C ASN A 334 15.75 21.59 -26.85
N GLY A 335 15.16 22.40 -27.75
CA GLY A 335 14.09 23.35 -27.40
C GLY A 335 12.84 22.74 -26.75
N LYS A 336 12.55 21.44 -26.96
CA LYS A 336 11.43 20.78 -26.24
C LYS A 336 11.75 20.62 -24.75
N LEU A 337 12.97 20.22 -24.42
CA LEU A 337 13.42 20.04 -23.03
C LEU A 337 13.63 21.38 -22.32
N GLU A 338 14.16 22.37 -23.03
CA GLU A 338 14.23 23.75 -22.56
C GLU A 338 12.83 24.32 -22.27
N LEU A 339 11.85 24.13 -23.17
CA LEU A 339 10.48 24.57 -22.96
C LEU A 339 9.83 23.88 -21.75
N GLU A 340 10.13 22.61 -21.54
CA GLU A 340 9.68 21.87 -20.37
C GLU A 340 10.28 22.44 -19.07
N LEU A 341 11.57 22.81 -19.08
CA LEU A 341 12.20 23.50 -17.95
C LEU A 341 11.46 24.81 -17.64
N ILE A 342 11.17 25.64 -18.66
CA ILE A 342 10.42 26.89 -18.45
C ILE A 342 9.03 26.61 -17.85
N TYR A 343 8.30 25.60 -18.34
CA TYR A 343 7.01 25.23 -17.75
C TYR A 343 7.12 24.74 -16.32
N LYS A 344 8.14 23.96 -15.99
CA LYS A 344 8.38 23.51 -14.61
C LYS A 344 8.64 24.69 -13.67
N ILE A 345 9.49 25.63 -14.08
CA ILE A 345 9.78 26.88 -13.35
C ILE A 345 8.51 27.71 -13.20
N GLN A 346 7.74 27.90 -14.29
CA GLN A 346 6.49 28.65 -14.30
C GLN A 346 5.50 28.11 -13.25
N ILE A 347 5.30 26.79 -13.22
CA ILE A 347 4.40 26.15 -12.25
C ILE A 347 4.87 26.41 -10.83
N GLN A 348 6.15 26.18 -10.54
CA GLN A 348 6.68 26.32 -9.18
C GLN A 348 6.72 27.77 -8.70
N CYS A 349 7.09 28.72 -9.57
CA CYS A 349 7.00 30.16 -9.27
C CYS A 349 5.56 30.61 -9.01
N TYR A 350 4.58 29.98 -9.66
CA TYR A 350 3.16 30.30 -9.40
C TYR A 350 2.67 29.73 -8.07
N GLU A 351 3.14 28.54 -7.70
CA GLU A 351 2.72 27.82 -6.49
C GLU A 351 3.46 28.28 -5.22
N ASP A 352 4.69 28.79 -5.34
CA ASP A 352 5.48 29.32 -4.22
C ASP A 352 5.59 30.86 -4.29
N ALA A 353 4.91 31.53 -3.35
CA ALA A 353 4.95 32.98 -3.22
C ALA A 353 6.37 33.56 -3.03
N LYS A 354 7.33 32.77 -2.53
CA LYS A 354 8.74 33.16 -2.41
C LYS A 354 9.43 33.30 -3.78
N LEU A 355 8.98 32.52 -4.77
CA LEU A 355 9.56 32.42 -6.11
C LEU A 355 8.80 33.25 -7.15
N MET A 356 7.57 33.66 -6.87
CA MET A 356 6.68 34.31 -7.85
C MET A 356 7.29 35.53 -8.56
N LYS A 357 8.06 36.36 -7.84
CA LYS A 357 8.70 37.55 -8.43
C LYS A 357 10.03 37.24 -9.15
N LEU A 358 10.57 36.04 -8.98
CA LEU A 358 11.88 35.65 -9.51
C LEU A 358 11.81 35.04 -10.91
N PHE A 359 10.60 34.73 -11.41
CA PHE A 359 10.46 34.08 -12.72
C PHE A 359 11.23 34.79 -13.85
N PRO A 360 11.14 36.12 -14.06
CA PRO A 360 11.88 36.78 -15.12
C PRO A 360 13.40 36.73 -14.93
N GLU A 361 13.86 36.86 -13.68
CA GLU A 361 15.28 36.82 -13.33
C GLU A 361 15.87 35.43 -13.51
N ILE A 362 15.11 34.37 -13.17
CA ILE A 362 15.50 32.97 -13.40
C ILE A 362 15.61 32.70 -14.90
N VAL A 363 14.62 33.07 -15.70
CA VAL A 363 14.64 32.86 -17.16
C VAL A 363 15.82 33.58 -17.80
N ARG A 364 16.05 34.85 -17.42
CA ARG A 364 17.21 35.60 -17.89
C ARG A 364 18.53 34.97 -17.48
N THR A 365 18.65 34.52 -16.23
CA THR A 365 19.86 33.83 -15.74
C THR A 365 20.13 32.56 -16.54
N LEU A 366 19.09 31.80 -16.89
CA LEU A 366 19.23 30.59 -17.68
C LEU A 366 19.59 30.87 -19.14
N TYR A 367 19.05 31.95 -19.72
CA TYR A 367 19.48 32.46 -21.03
C TYR A 367 20.97 32.86 -21.02
N ASP A 368 21.37 33.70 -20.05
CA ASP A 368 22.75 34.17 -19.89
C ASP A 368 23.78 33.05 -19.60
N GLN A 369 23.32 31.83 -19.30
CA GLN A 369 24.15 30.65 -19.05
C GLN A 369 24.01 29.58 -20.15
N ASP A 370 23.45 29.94 -21.30
CA ASP A 370 23.25 29.07 -22.46
C ASP A 370 22.41 27.82 -22.16
N VAL A 371 21.50 27.90 -21.16
CA VAL A 371 20.59 26.79 -20.81
C VAL A 371 19.29 26.88 -21.62
N LEU A 372 18.82 28.10 -21.93
CA LEU A 372 17.61 28.34 -22.70
C LEU A 372 17.96 29.12 -23.96
N ALA A 373 17.57 28.61 -25.13
CA ALA A 373 17.71 29.33 -26.38
C ALA A 373 16.66 30.45 -26.49
N GLU A 374 17.01 31.51 -27.21
CA GLU A 374 16.12 32.62 -27.51
C GLU A 374 14.80 32.15 -28.14
N ASP A 375 14.90 31.32 -29.18
CA ASP A 375 13.74 30.72 -29.86
C ASP A 375 12.79 30.01 -28.90
N THR A 376 13.31 29.30 -27.90
CA THR A 376 12.50 28.60 -26.90
C THR A 376 11.77 29.60 -26.00
N ILE A 377 12.45 30.67 -25.58
CA ILE A 377 11.87 31.74 -24.75
C ILE A 377 10.75 32.45 -25.52
N LEU A 378 11.00 32.81 -26.78
CA LEU A 378 10.00 33.43 -27.67
C LEU A 378 8.83 32.49 -27.95
N LEU A 379 9.09 31.20 -28.17
CA LEU A 379 8.05 30.18 -28.32
C LEU A 379 7.17 30.09 -27.08
N TRP A 380 7.78 30.01 -25.89
CA TRP A 380 7.04 30.03 -24.63
C TRP A 380 6.24 31.33 -24.50
N PHE A 381 6.85 32.49 -24.76
CA PHE A 381 6.22 33.80 -24.61
C PHE A 381 5.02 34.03 -25.53
N ARG A 382 5.11 33.59 -26.79
CA ARG A 382 4.06 33.81 -27.81
C ARG A 382 3.01 32.70 -27.85
N LYS A 383 3.43 31.43 -27.70
CA LYS A 383 2.59 30.24 -27.93
C LYS A 383 2.48 29.29 -26.74
N GLY A 384 3.03 29.66 -25.58
CA GLY A 384 3.00 28.81 -24.39
C GLY A 384 1.59 28.41 -23.96
N THR A 385 1.37 27.11 -23.73
CA THR A 385 0.04 26.53 -23.50
C THR A 385 -0.30 26.32 -22.03
N ASN A 386 0.69 26.37 -21.12
CA ASN A 386 0.44 26.18 -19.69
C ASN A 386 -0.25 27.41 -19.07
N PRO A 387 -1.47 27.28 -18.53
CA PRO A 387 -2.24 28.43 -18.03
C PRO A 387 -1.78 28.96 -16.67
N LYS A 388 -1.03 28.18 -15.86
CA LYS A 388 -0.70 28.54 -14.47
C LYS A 388 0.18 29.80 -14.41
N GLY A 389 -0.36 30.92 -13.93
CA GLY A 389 0.38 32.18 -13.82
C GLY A 389 0.76 32.84 -15.16
N ARG A 390 0.26 32.33 -16.29
CA ARG A 390 0.68 32.71 -17.64
C ARG A 390 0.62 34.21 -17.89
N GLN A 391 -0.53 34.83 -17.66
CA GLN A 391 -0.74 36.26 -17.89
C GLN A 391 0.25 37.12 -17.07
N THR A 392 0.47 36.75 -15.81
CA THR A 392 1.40 37.44 -14.91
C THR A 392 2.83 37.33 -15.42
N PHE A 393 3.27 36.13 -15.79
CA PHE A 393 4.66 35.89 -16.19
C PHE A 393 4.99 36.39 -17.59
N VAL A 394 4.05 36.35 -18.54
CA VAL A 394 4.19 37.03 -19.83
C VAL A 394 4.46 38.51 -19.61
N LYS A 395 3.57 39.18 -18.87
CA LYS A 395 3.74 40.61 -18.58
C LYS A 395 5.05 40.92 -17.86
N ALA A 396 5.49 40.05 -16.97
CA ALA A 396 6.73 40.24 -16.22
C ALA A 396 8.00 40.01 -17.08
N LEU A 397 7.92 39.16 -18.11
CA LEU A 397 9.04 38.84 -19.00
C LEU A 397 9.08 39.74 -20.26
N GLU A 398 7.99 40.47 -20.56
CA GLU A 398 7.84 41.35 -21.73
C GLU A 398 9.05 42.29 -21.95
N PRO A 399 9.60 42.99 -20.93
CA PRO A 399 10.77 43.84 -21.16
C PRO A 399 12.02 43.08 -21.63
N PHE A 400 12.19 41.83 -21.19
CA PHE A 400 13.31 40.99 -21.60
C PHE A 400 13.11 40.44 -23.02
N VAL A 401 11.87 40.09 -23.38
CA VAL A 401 11.53 39.64 -24.73
C VAL A 401 11.69 40.74 -25.77
N ASN A 402 11.26 41.96 -25.47
CA ASN A 402 11.49 43.10 -26.37
C ASN A 402 12.98 43.32 -26.61
N TRP A 403 13.81 43.17 -25.56
CA TRP A 403 15.26 43.27 -25.69
C TRP A 403 15.86 42.16 -26.57
N LEU A 404 15.37 40.92 -26.47
CA LEU A 404 15.81 39.82 -27.35
C LEU A 404 15.49 40.14 -28.82
N GLU A 405 14.25 40.57 -29.09
CA GLU A 405 13.80 40.90 -30.45
C GLU A 405 14.52 42.12 -31.04
N GLU A 406 14.82 43.15 -30.24
CA GLU A 406 15.57 44.34 -30.68
C GLU A 406 17.07 44.03 -30.91
N ALA A 407 17.66 43.13 -30.13
CA ALA A 407 19.06 42.76 -30.27
C ALA A 407 19.32 41.94 -31.55
N GLU A 408 18.35 41.14 -32.02
CA GLU A 408 18.42 40.39 -33.28
C GLU A 408 18.31 41.32 -34.51
N GLU A 409 17.64 42.47 -34.41
CA GLU A 409 17.51 43.45 -35.51
C GLU A 409 18.78 44.31 -35.72
N GLU A 410 19.71 44.34 -34.76
CA GLU A 410 20.95 45.14 -34.81
C GLU A 410 22.20 44.34 -35.24
N GLU A 411 22.10 43.01 -35.38
CA GLU A 411 23.13 42.12 -35.99
C GLU A 411 22.82 41.81 -37.48
#